data_AF-A0A957SLE8-F1
#
_entry.id   AF-A0A957SLE8-F1
#
_cell.length_a   1.000
_cell.length_b   1.000
_cell.length_c   1.000
_cell.angle_alpha   90.00
_cell.angle_beta   90.00
_cell.angle_gamma   90.00
#
_symmetry.space_group_name_H-M   'P 1'
#
loop_
_entity.id
_entity.type
_entity.pdbx_description
1 polymer ?
#
loop_
_entity_poly.entity_id
_entity_poly.type
_entity_poly.pdbx_seq_one_letter_code
_entity_poly.pdbx_strand_id
1 'polypeptide(L)'
;MPTIAIDYTPAIRQSAGIGRIIRHQLQALLALKPPYDIRLFVAGPVSAIQQQQAPLPLHATPLSERNMVRLWHRLNSPLPPVEWFTGGPLALFHGTDFVLAP
;
A
#
# COMPACT_ATOMS: atom_id res chain seq x y z
N MET A 1 -5.10 -18.25 -2.85
CA MET A 1 -6.25 -17.45 -2.38
C MET A 1 -6.21 -16.10 -3.13
N PRO A 2 -7.32 -15.34 -3.23
CA PRO A 2 -7.27 -14.03 -3.88
C PRO A 2 -6.26 -13.14 -3.13
N THR A 3 -5.45 -12.36 -3.85
CA THR A 3 -4.54 -11.39 -3.22
C THR A 3 -5.12 -10.00 -3.35
N ILE A 4 -5.28 -9.31 -2.23
CA ILE A 4 -5.72 -7.92 -2.15
C ILE A 4 -4.54 -7.07 -1.68
N ALA A 5 -4.15 -6.08 -2.48
CA ALA A 5 -3.21 -5.07 -2.02
C ALA A 5 -3.99 -3.89 -1.43
N ILE A 6 -3.52 -3.41 -0.28
CA ILE A 6 -4.04 -2.20 0.35
C ILE A 6 -2.95 -1.14 0.27
N ASP A 7 -3.28 0.03 -0.25
CA ASP A 7 -2.41 1.21 -0.11
C ASP A 7 -2.30 1.55 1.37
N TYR A 8 -1.13 1.30 1.94
CA TYR A 8 -0.80 1.55 3.34
C TYR A 8 0.09 2.78 3.49
N THR A 9 0.31 3.55 2.42
CA THR A 9 1.12 4.78 2.42
C THR A 9 0.66 5.76 3.51
N PRO A 10 -0.63 6.08 3.67
CA PRO A 10 -1.04 7.08 4.66
C PRO A 10 -0.87 6.56 6.09
N ALA A 11 -1.00 5.25 6.32
CA ALA A 11 -0.75 4.65 7.61
C ALA A 11 0.71 4.78 8.07
N ILE A 12 1.65 4.88 7.11
CA ILE A 12 3.07 5.11 7.35
C ILE A 12 3.41 6.61 7.44
N ARG A 13 2.83 7.44 6.57
CA ARG A 13 3.20 8.87 6.45
C ARG A 13 2.42 9.79 7.40
N GLN A 14 1.26 9.36 7.91
CA GLN A 14 0.38 10.21 8.70
C GLN A 14 0.11 9.60 10.09
N SER A 15 0.42 10.37 11.13
CA SER A 15 0.23 9.93 12.53
C SER A 15 -1.24 9.93 12.96
N ALA A 16 -2.05 10.87 12.47
CA ALA A 16 -3.46 11.05 12.83
C ALA A 16 -4.37 10.97 11.60
N GLY A 17 -5.66 11.26 11.77
CA GLY A 17 -6.61 11.33 10.65
C GLY A 17 -6.67 10.03 9.85
N ILE A 18 -6.41 10.13 8.54
CA ILE A 18 -6.46 9.03 7.57
C ILE A 18 -5.50 7.89 7.97
N GLY A 19 -4.27 8.21 8.37
CA GLY A 19 -3.33 7.19 8.82
C GLY A 19 -3.82 6.42 10.04
N ARG A 20 -4.48 7.10 11.00
CA ARG A 20 -5.06 6.44 12.18
C ARG A 20 -6.22 5.52 11.81
N ILE A 21 -7.13 5.95 10.93
CA ILE A 21 -8.28 5.12 10.56
C ILE A 21 -7.86 3.89 9.76
N ILE A 22 -6.90 4.00 8.83
CA ILE A 22 -6.40 2.86 8.05
C ILE A 22 -5.76 1.81 8.97
N ARG A 23 -4.94 2.23 9.94
CA ARG A 23 -4.33 1.29 10.91
C ARG A 23 -5.39 0.50 11.68
N HIS A 24 -6.43 1.17 12.17
CA HIS A 24 -7.52 0.49 12.89
C HIS A 24 -8.38 -0.39 11.99
N GLN A 25 -8.71 0.07 10.78
CA GLN A 25 -9.49 -0.72 9.82
C GLN A 25 -8.74 -1.99 9.40
N LEU A 26 -7.43 -1.88 9.13
CA LEU A 26 -6.61 -3.04 8.83
C LEU A 26 -6.55 -4.01 10.01
N GLN A 27 -6.36 -3.50 11.24
CA GLN A 27 -6.35 -4.34 12.44
C GLN A 27 -7.69 -5.08 12.62
N ALA A 28 -8.82 -4.38 12.44
CA ALA A 28 -10.15 -4.97 12.50
C ALA A 28 -10.36 -6.02 11.39
N LEU A 29 -9.91 -5.73 10.16
CA LEU A 29 -9.99 -6.67 9.04
C LEU A 29 -9.21 -7.95 9.31
N LEU A 30 -7.97 -7.84 9.81
CA LEU A 30 -7.14 -9.00 10.13
C LEU A 30 -7.76 -9.87 11.24
N ALA A 31 -8.44 -9.26 12.21
CA ALA A 31 -9.16 -9.99 13.25
C ALA A 31 -10.30 -10.88 12.71
N LEU A 32 -10.88 -10.53 11.55
CA LEU A 32 -11.90 -11.33 10.88
C LEU A 32 -11.34 -12.57 10.17
N LYS A 33 -10.00 -12.72 10.08
CA LYS A 33 -9.31 -13.83 9.40
C LYS A 33 -9.89 -14.07 7.98
N PRO A 34 -9.81 -13.06 7.10
CA PRO A 34 -10.43 -13.15 5.79
C PRO A 34 -9.85 -14.30 4.97
N PRO A 35 -10.64 -14.93 4.07
CA PRO A 35 -10.19 -16.03 3.23
C PRO A 35 -9.40 -15.55 2.00
N TYR A 36 -8.62 -14.48 2.14
CA TYR A 36 -7.80 -13.89 1.08
C TYR A 36 -6.49 -13.32 1.67
N ASP A 37 -5.46 -13.25 0.83
CA ASP A 37 -4.14 -12.76 1.20
C ASP A 37 -4.12 -11.23 1.12
N ILE A 38 -3.64 -10.58 2.19
CA ILE A 38 -3.53 -9.12 2.25
C ILE A 38 -2.06 -8.73 2.10
N ARG A 39 -1.77 -7.79 1.19
CA ARG A 39 -0.43 -7.19 1.03
C ARG A 39 -0.50 -5.69 1.28
N LEU A 40 0.43 -5.16 2.07
CA LEU A 40 0.49 -3.73 2.38
C LEU A 40 1.45 -3.05 1.42
N PHE A 41 0.92 -2.30 0.45
CA PHE A 41 1.73 -1.53 -0.48
C PHE A 41 2.06 -0.16 0.13
N VAL A 42 3.29 0.33 -0.07
CA VAL A 42 3.70 1.67 0.38
C VAL A 42 4.43 2.39 -0.75
N ALA A 43 3.91 3.53 -1.17
CA ALA A 43 4.62 4.43 -2.06
C ALA A 43 5.75 5.14 -1.29
N GLY A 44 6.98 4.91 -1.73
CA GLY A 44 8.19 5.43 -1.09
C GLY A 44 8.90 4.45 -0.16
N PRO A 45 10.19 4.70 0.10
CA PRO A 45 10.99 3.85 0.97
C PRO A 45 10.44 3.83 2.40
N VAL A 46 10.61 2.69 3.05
CA VAL A 46 10.24 2.44 4.45
C VAL A 46 11.49 2.14 5.28
N SER A 47 11.50 2.59 6.53
CA SER A 47 12.58 2.28 7.47
C SER A 47 12.40 0.89 8.08
N ALA A 48 13.47 0.33 8.64
CA ALA A 48 13.40 -0.94 9.36
C ALA A 48 12.40 -0.89 10.54
N ILE A 49 12.33 0.25 11.23
CA ILE A 49 11.37 0.45 12.33
C ILE A 49 9.93 0.39 11.80
N GLN A 50 9.65 1.03 10.66
CA GLN A 50 8.34 0.99 10.02
C GLN A 50 7.97 -0.44 9.59
N GLN A 51 8.93 -1.20 9.06
CA GLN A 51 8.73 -2.60 8.71
C GLN A 51 8.35 -3.45 9.93
N GLN A 52 9.01 -3.23 11.07
CA GLN A 52 8.78 -3.97 12.31
C GLN A 52 7.45 -3.61 12.98
N GLN A 53 7.02 -2.36 12.86
CA GLN A 53 5.78 -1.87 13.50
C GLN A 53 4.52 -2.18 12.69
N ALA A 54 4.65 -2.51 11.41
CA ALA A 54 3.52 -2.85 10.57
C ALA A 54 2.93 -4.22 10.94
N PRO A 55 1.59 -4.39 10.87
CA PRO A 55 0.95 -5.65 11.22
C PRO A 55 1.18 -6.77 10.18
N LEU A 56 1.66 -6.41 8.99
CA LEU A 56 2.06 -7.31 7.91
C LEU A 56 3.31 -6.74 7.19
N PRO A 57 4.06 -7.55 6.44
CA PRO A 57 5.17 -7.06 5.64
C PRO A 57 4.76 -5.93 4.70
N LEU A 58 5.54 -4.84 4.70
CA LEU A 58 5.36 -3.73 3.77
C LEU A 58 6.09 -4.01 2.44
N HIS A 59 5.39 -3.75 1.35
CA HIS A 59 5.86 -3.80 -0.02
C HIS A 59 6.07 -2.37 -0.52
N ALA A 60 7.29 -1.87 -0.35
CA ALA A 60 7.63 -0.47 -0.60
C ALA A 60 8.27 -0.24 -1.98
N THR A 61 8.00 0.92 -2.58
CA THR A 61 8.70 1.35 -3.80
C THR A 61 10.04 2.02 -3.47
N PRO A 62 11.08 1.89 -4.33
CA PRO A 62 12.34 2.61 -4.15
C PRO A 62 12.18 4.11 -4.45
N LEU A 63 11.15 4.49 -5.22
CA LEU A 63 10.84 5.87 -5.58
C LEU A 63 9.93 6.50 -4.52
N SER A 64 10.18 7.76 -4.16
CA SER A 64 9.30 8.52 -3.27
C SER A 64 7.86 8.57 -3.80
N GLU A 65 6.89 8.65 -2.89
CA GLU A 65 5.46 8.86 -3.19
C GLU A 65 5.23 10.00 -4.18
N ARG A 66 5.91 11.14 -4.00
CA ARG A 66 5.85 12.28 -4.92
C ARG A 66 6.27 11.92 -6.34
N ASN A 67 7.29 11.08 -6.51
CA ASN A 67 7.75 10.66 -7.83
C ASN A 67 6.83 9.59 -8.42
N MET A 68 6.28 8.69 -7.60
CA MET A 68 5.25 7.75 -8.04
C MET A 68 4.02 8.48 -8.60
N VAL A 69 3.49 9.47 -7.87
CA VAL A 69 2.37 10.32 -8.33
C VAL A 69 2.70 11.05 -9.64
N ARG A 70 3.94 11.53 -9.80
CA ARG A 70 4.37 12.16 -11.06
C ARG A 70 4.35 11.18 -12.22
N LEU A 71 4.93 9.99 -12.05
CA LEU A 71 4.94 8.96 -13.10
C LEU A 71 3.51 8.53 -13.47
N TRP A 72 2.73 8.12 -12.47
CA TRP A 72 1.41 7.56 -12.68
C TRP A 72 0.40 8.59 -13.18
N HIS A 73 0.25 9.72 -12.49
CA HIS A 73 -0.86 10.64 -12.76
C HIS A 73 -0.47 11.86 -13.58
N ARG A 74 0.79 12.31 -13.53
CA ARG A 74 1.21 13.49 -14.31
C ARG A 74 1.76 13.13 -15.68
N LEU A 75 2.52 12.05 -15.78
CA LEU A 75 3.00 11.53 -17.06
C LEU A 75 2.03 10.53 -17.70
N ASN A 76 0.94 10.18 -17.00
CA ASN A 76 -0.05 9.20 -17.45
C ASN A 76 0.62 7.86 -17.85
N SER A 77 1.62 7.44 -17.08
CA SER A 77 2.39 6.22 -17.33
C SER A 77 1.89 5.09 -16.43
N PRO A 78 1.58 3.91 -16.99
CA PRO A 78 1.22 2.73 -16.20
C PRO A 78 2.44 2.10 -15.48
N LEU A 79 3.64 2.62 -15.70
CA LEU A 79 4.89 2.09 -15.17
C LEU A 79 5.47 2.96 -14.03
N PRO A 80 6.07 2.34 -12.99
CA PRO A 80 6.08 0.90 -12.73
C PRO A 80 4.71 0.42 -12.20
N PRO A 81 4.21 -0.75 -12.61
CA PRO A 81 2.97 -1.30 -12.09
C PRO A 81 3.15 -1.75 -10.64
N VAL A 82 2.07 -1.73 -9.86
CA VAL A 82 2.12 -2.03 -8.42
C VAL A 82 2.55 -3.48 -8.15
N GLU A 83 2.20 -4.38 -9.06
CA GLU A 83 2.47 -5.82 -9.03
C GLU A 83 3.96 -6.14 -8.94
N TRP A 84 4.83 -5.27 -9.47
CA TRP A 84 6.28 -5.42 -9.38
C TRP A 84 6.78 -5.33 -7.93
N PHE A 85 6.09 -4.56 -7.08
CA PHE A 85 6.46 -4.38 -5.68
C PHE A 85 5.72 -5.34 -4.76
N THR A 86 4.46 -5.64 -5.09
CA THR A 86 3.63 -6.53 -4.29
C THR A 86 3.91 -8.00 -4.55
N GLY A 87 4.76 -8.36 -5.53
CA GLY A 87 5.14 -9.76 -5.79
C GLY A 87 4.14 -10.53 -6.63
N GLY A 88 3.59 -9.89 -7.67
CA GLY A 88 2.74 -10.53 -8.68
C GLY A 88 1.30 -10.01 -8.73
N PRO A 89 0.43 -10.71 -9.50
CA PRO A 89 -0.93 -10.28 -9.82
C PRO A 89 -1.82 -10.09 -8.59
N LEU A 90 -2.72 -9.10 -8.67
CA LEU A 90 -3.67 -8.75 -7.62
C LEU A 90 -5.10 -8.94 -8.11
N ALA A 91 -5.97 -9.45 -7.23
CA ALA A 91 -7.41 -9.51 -7.50
C ALA A 91 -8.10 -8.15 -7.27
N LEU A 92 -7.55 -7.37 -6.33
CA LEU A 92 -8.05 -6.03 -6.00
C LEU A 92 -6.89 -5.17 -5.47
N PHE A 93 -6.87 -3.90 -5.86
CA PHE A 93 -6.09 -2.86 -5.20
C PHE A 93 -7.04 -1.89 -4.50
N HIS A 94 -6.91 -1.77 -3.17
CA HIS A 94 -7.68 -0.83 -2.37
C HIS A 94 -6.85 0.44 -2.11
N GLY A 95 -7.12 1.49 -2.89
CA GLY A 95 -6.53 2.81 -2.70
C GLY A 95 -7.16 3.52 -1.50
N THR A 96 -6.35 3.82 -0.47
CA THR A 96 -6.81 4.51 0.74
C THR A 96 -6.53 6.02 0.70
N ASP A 97 -5.65 6.44 -0.21
CA ASP A 97 -5.35 7.85 -0.49
C ASP A 97 -5.14 8.06 -1.99
N PHE A 98 -4.28 7.24 -2.63
CA PHE A 98 -4.06 7.30 -4.08
C PHE A 98 -4.72 6.13 -4.84
N VAL A 99 -5.15 6.42 -6.06
CA VAL A 99 -5.58 5.42 -7.04
C VAL A 99 -4.38 4.91 -7.83
N LEU A 100 -4.51 3.73 -8.44
CA LEU A 100 -3.47 3.18 -9.31
C LEU A 100 -3.24 4.06 -10.55
N ALA A 101 -2.11 3.78 -11.20
CA ALA A 101 -1.81 4.31 -12.52
C ALA A 101 -2.97 4.06 -13.52
N PRO A 102 -3.20 4.99 -14.46
CA PRO A 102 -4.22 4.86 -15.50
C PRO A 102 -3.91 3.75 -16.51
#